data_AF-K5DH61-F1
#
_entry.id   AF-K5DH61-F1
#
_cell.length_a   1.000
_cell.length_b   1.000
_cell.length_c   1.000
_cell.angle_alpha   90.00
_cell.angle_beta   90.00
_cell.angle_gamma   90.00
#
_symmetry.space_group_name_H-M   'P 1'
#
loop_
_entity.id
_entity.type
_entity.pdbx_description
1 polymer ?
#
loop_
_entity_poly.entity_id
_entity_poly.type
_entity_poly.pdbx_seq_one_letter_code
_entity_poly.pdbx_strand_id
1 'polypeptide(L)'
;MTLADLPTDVNVADSFWANYWAGELGVSTGALIQAVNLVGTTVKKVRKYLKAGKRIAIIDENGQERLVARIGFMNDGLHVSVPYHQARNGLLFKTPFDYSKKEDLVPCQNMERFVVSDRAKLSIHQSGFVQFSTLEKKIISGYNPALEQIKGMGVRAPAEVKVNTGPLFGVIVQGIEDFDINSGKHCETFTTDQFWHHPDFSTVSDTAINLEFFMMSREDTRRATLNPENQRTRKLHLPFNGEFKFPFDVRMIEIPHSPFDIGLIVSRVSSDDNIESGYKIGGPGCFDEDGNAFGITAWYPCPDIFDGEDLPSLDYKEG
;
A
#
# COMPACT_ATOMS: atom_id res chain seq x y z
N MET A 1 17.28 24.35 -26.62
CA MET A 1 16.99 24.82 -25.26
C MET A 1 18.05 24.22 -24.35
N THR A 2 18.85 25.03 -23.67
CA THR A 2 19.86 24.50 -22.74
C THR A 2 19.22 24.26 -21.37
N LEU A 3 19.80 23.39 -20.53
CA LEU A 3 19.32 23.14 -19.15
C LEU A 3 19.27 24.42 -18.29
N ALA A 4 19.95 25.49 -18.70
CA ALA A 4 19.97 26.78 -18.02
C ALA A 4 18.73 27.66 -18.27
N ASP A 5 17.87 27.30 -19.23
CA ASP A 5 16.70 28.11 -19.64
C ASP A 5 15.35 27.53 -19.14
N LEU A 6 15.38 26.51 -18.27
CA LEU A 6 14.16 25.88 -17.79
C LEU A 6 13.40 26.81 -16.83
N PRO A 7 12.08 27.02 -17.02
CA PRO A 7 11.29 27.87 -16.12
C PRO A 7 11.35 27.36 -14.68
N THR A 8 11.46 28.28 -13.72
CA THR A 8 11.45 27.95 -12.28
C THR A 8 10.05 27.68 -11.73
N ASP A 9 9.03 28.06 -12.50
CA ASP A 9 7.61 27.91 -12.18
C ASP A 9 6.91 27.01 -13.19
N VAL A 10 6.01 26.17 -12.66
CA VAL A 10 5.11 25.33 -13.41
C VAL A 10 3.95 26.20 -13.89
N ASN A 11 3.86 26.40 -15.21
CA ASN A 11 2.71 27.03 -15.85
C ASN A 11 1.72 25.93 -16.28
N VAL A 12 0.51 25.97 -15.72
CA VAL A 12 -0.59 25.05 -16.06
C VAL A 12 -1.74 25.74 -16.82
N ALA A 13 -1.64 27.05 -17.06
CA ALA A 13 -2.67 27.81 -17.77
C ALA A 13 -2.61 27.57 -19.29
N ASP A 14 -1.42 27.28 -19.81
CA ASP A 14 -1.20 26.90 -21.19
C ASP A 14 -1.05 25.37 -21.32
N SER A 15 -1.77 24.78 -22.27
CA SER A 15 -1.84 23.32 -22.41
C SER A 15 -0.51 22.70 -22.84
N PHE A 16 0.30 23.40 -23.64
CA PHE A 16 1.62 22.93 -24.03
C PHE A 16 2.54 22.86 -22.80
N TRP A 17 2.61 23.92 -22.00
CA TRP A 17 3.43 23.96 -20.79
C TRP A 17 2.95 22.98 -19.72
N ALA A 18 1.63 22.83 -19.56
CA ALA A 18 1.06 21.86 -18.63
C ALA A 18 1.46 20.43 -19.00
N ASN A 19 1.39 20.07 -20.30
CA ASN A 19 1.79 18.75 -20.79
C ASN A 19 3.31 18.54 -20.71
N TYR A 20 4.12 19.56 -21.01
CA TYR A 20 5.57 19.52 -20.85
C TYR A 20 5.95 19.20 -19.40
N TRP A 21 5.46 19.97 -18.44
CA TRP A 21 5.76 19.77 -17.03
C TRP A 21 5.23 18.46 -16.47
N ALA A 22 4.06 18.02 -16.95
CA ALA A 22 3.49 16.73 -16.56
C ALA A 22 4.40 15.59 -17.00
N GLY A 23 4.90 15.63 -18.24
CA GLY A 23 5.90 14.68 -18.76
C GLY A 23 7.20 14.69 -17.96
N GLU A 24 7.79 15.87 -17.73
CA GLU A 24 9.03 16.04 -16.95
C GLU A 24 8.91 15.52 -15.51
N LEU A 25 7.74 15.68 -14.90
CA LEU A 25 7.47 15.23 -13.53
C LEU A 25 6.87 13.82 -13.46
N GLY A 26 6.69 13.16 -14.62
CA GLY A 26 6.21 11.79 -14.73
C GLY A 26 4.79 11.58 -14.22
N VAL A 27 3.92 12.57 -14.37
CA VAL A 27 2.52 12.56 -13.91
C VAL A 27 1.56 13.01 -15.01
N SER A 28 0.26 12.83 -14.79
CA SER A 28 -0.79 13.39 -15.65
C SER A 28 -0.92 14.90 -15.47
N THR A 29 -1.39 15.59 -16.51
CA THR A 29 -1.67 17.03 -16.47
C THR A 29 -2.64 17.40 -15.34
N GLY A 30 -3.64 16.54 -15.07
CA GLY A 30 -4.56 16.78 -13.97
C GLY A 30 -3.91 16.64 -12.58
N ALA A 31 -3.02 15.67 -12.38
CA ALA A 31 -2.26 15.55 -11.14
C ALA A 31 -1.28 16.73 -10.95
N LEU A 32 -0.67 17.21 -12.04
CA LEU A 32 0.14 18.42 -12.03
C LEU A 32 -0.67 19.64 -11.58
N ILE A 33 -1.84 19.86 -12.19
CA ILE A 33 -2.74 20.97 -11.84
C ILE A 33 -3.12 20.89 -10.36
N GLN A 34 -3.49 19.71 -9.87
CA GLN A 34 -3.82 19.50 -8.46
C GLN A 34 -2.63 19.84 -7.55
N ALA A 35 -1.43 19.40 -7.90
CA ALA A 35 -0.22 19.73 -7.14
C ALA A 35 0.04 21.24 -7.12
N VAL A 36 -0.08 21.92 -8.27
CA VAL A 36 0.07 23.38 -8.36
C VAL A 36 -0.95 24.12 -7.50
N ASN A 37 -2.21 23.67 -7.48
CA ASN A 37 -3.26 24.27 -6.65
C ASN A 37 -2.97 24.09 -5.15
N LEU A 38 -2.33 22.99 -4.75
CA LEU A 38 -2.05 22.69 -3.35
C LEU A 38 -0.79 23.35 -2.80
N VAL A 39 0.29 23.42 -3.61
CA VAL A 39 1.61 23.88 -3.12
C VAL A 39 2.17 25.09 -3.86
N GLY A 40 1.39 25.66 -4.78
CA GLY A 40 1.78 26.76 -5.65
C GLY A 40 2.55 26.30 -6.89
N THR A 41 2.97 27.26 -7.70
CA THR A 41 3.57 27.02 -9.03
C THR A 41 5.07 26.68 -8.98
N THR A 42 5.79 26.94 -7.90
CA THR A 42 7.25 26.72 -7.87
C THR A 42 7.62 25.26 -8.11
N VAL A 43 8.43 24.98 -9.14
CA VAL A 43 8.83 23.60 -9.55
C VAL A 43 9.38 22.79 -8.38
N LYS A 44 10.20 23.39 -7.52
CA LYS A 44 10.76 22.74 -6.33
C LYS A 44 9.67 22.25 -5.36
N LYS A 45 8.62 23.06 -5.13
CA LYS A 45 7.51 22.71 -4.22
C LYS A 45 6.66 21.61 -4.84
N VAL A 46 6.28 21.76 -6.11
CA VAL A 46 5.50 20.78 -6.86
C VAL A 46 6.22 19.42 -6.90
N ARG A 47 7.50 19.41 -7.27
CA ARG A 47 8.33 18.19 -7.28
C ARG A 47 8.43 17.57 -5.90
N LYS A 48 8.63 18.36 -4.84
CA LYS A 48 8.67 17.85 -3.47
C LYS A 48 7.33 17.21 -3.08
N TYR A 49 6.22 17.82 -3.43
CA TYR A 49 4.89 17.31 -3.17
C TYR A 49 4.64 15.97 -3.88
N LEU A 50 4.90 15.92 -5.20
CA LEU A 50 4.72 14.71 -6.00
C LEU A 50 5.63 13.55 -5.53
N LYS A 51 6.81 13.85 -4.96
CA LYS A 51 7.74 12.84 -4.41
C LYS A 51 7.46 12.44 -2.96
N ALA A 52 6.57 13.13 -2.24
CA ALA A 52 6.39 12.93 -0.79
C ALA A 52 5.71 11.59 -0.43
N GLY A 53 5.20 10.87 -1.44
CA GLY A 53 4.30 9.74 -1.26
C GLY A 53 2.88 10.20 -0.92
N LYS A 54 1.99 9.23 -0.71
CA LYS A 54 0.58 9.44 -0.43
C LYS A 54 0.26 8.96 0.97
N ARG A 55 -0.47 9.78 1.72
CA ARG A 55 -1.03 9.44 3.03
C ARG A 55 -2.47 9.05 2.82
N ILE A 56 -2.90 7.99 3.49
CA ILE A 56 -4.29 7.57 3.51
C ILE A 56 -4.84 7.87 4.89
N ALA A 57 -6.01 8.49 4.93
CA ALA A 57 -6.71 8.83 6.16
C ALA A 57 -8.15 8.33 6.13
N ILE A 58 -8.68 8.09 7.30
CA ILE A 58 -10.08 7.73 7.51
C ILE A 58 -10.66 8.75 8.49
N ILE A 59 -11.84 9.26 8.18
CA ILE A 59 -12.62 10.09 9.10
C ILE A 59 -13.35 9.14 10.05
N ASP A 60 -13.00 9.20 11.33
CA ASP A 60 -13.64 8.40 12.38
C ASP A 60 -15.05 8.93 12.73
N GLU A 61 -15.76 8.21 13.59
CA GLU A 61 -17.13 8.55 14.00
C GLU A 61 -17.22 9.89 14.76
N ASN A 62 -16.10 10.40 15.29
CA ASN A 62 -15.99 11.70 15.93
C ASN A 62 -15.63 12.82 14.95
N GLY A 63 -15.53 12.51 13.65
CA GLY A 63 -15.14 13.44 12.60
C GLY A 63 -13.64 13.74 12.57
N GLN A 64 -12.80 12.97 13.26
CA GLN A 64 -11.36 13.18 13.26
C GLN A 64 -10.71 12.42 12.09
N GLU A 65 -9.80 13.09 11.38
CA GLU A 65 -9.05 12.50 10.27
C GLU A 65 -7.84 11.72 10.80
N ARG A 66 -7.99 10.39 10.88
CA ARG A 66 -6.98 9.45 11.40
C ARG A 66 -6.10 8.95 10.27
N LEU A 67 -4.78 9.12 10.38
CA LEU A 67 -3.83 8.66 9.38
C LEU A 67 -3.60 7.16 9.54
N VAL A 68 -3.87 6.35 8.51
CA VAL A 68 -3.79 4.88 8.62
C VAL A 68 -2.65 4.26 7.82
N ALA A 69 -2.36 4.76 6.62
CA ALA A 69 -1.32 4.17 5.78
C ALA A 69 -0.53 5.24 5.02
N ARG A 70 0.68 4.86 4.61
CA ARG A 70 1.51 5.68 3.74
C ARG A 70 2.10 4.85 2.61
N ILE A 71 1.83 5.27 1.37
CA ILE A 71 2.48 4.78 0.16
C ILE A 71 3.65 5.71 -0.14
N GLY A 72 4.86 5.20 -0.14
CA GLY A 72 6.05 5.90 -0.63
C GLY A 72 6.46 5.40 -2.01
N PHE A 73 7.02 6.30 -2.81
CA PHE A 73 7.44 6.01 -4.18
C PHE A 73 8.93 5.66 -4.20
N MET A 74 9.28 4.61 -4.94
CA MET A 74 10.66 4.16 -5.17
C MET A 74 10.98 4.33 -6.66
N ASN A 75 12.27 4.33 -7.02
CA ASN A 75 12.66 4.41 -8.43
C ASN A 75 12.18 3.18 -9.22
N ASP A 76 12.11 2.04 -8.56
CA ASP A 76 11.80 0.73 -9.12
C ASP A 76 10.54 0.10 -8.51
N GLY A 77 9.59 0.92 -8.02
CA GLY A 77 8.34 0.43 -7.44
C GLY A 77 7.76 1.33 -6.36
N LEU A 78 7.19 0.74 -5.32
CA LEU A 78 6.60 1.45 -4.19
C LEU A 78 6.86 0.73 -2.87
N HIS A 79 6.64 1.42 -1.76
CA HIS A 79 6.51 0.78 -0.47
C HIS A 79 5.26 1.27 0.26
N VAL A 80 4.67 0.40 1.08
CA VAL A 80 3.58 0.73 1.98
C VAL A 80 4.01 0.51 3.42
N SER A 81 3.56 1.41 4.29
CA SER A 81 3.81 1.35 5.74
C SER A 81 2.59 1.85 6.50
N VAL A 82 2.50 1.46 7.76
CA VAL A 82 1.50 1.94 8.73
C VAL A 82 2.25 2.71 9.84
N PRO A 83 2.79 3.91 9.53
CA PRO A 83 3.72 4.57 10.44
C PRO A 83 3.03 5.31 11.59
N TYR A 84 1.70 5.37 11.59
CA TYR A 84 0.89 6.23 12.45
C TYR A 84 0.25 5.49 13.63
N HIS A 85 0.45 4.17 13.73
CA HIS A 85 0.05 3.37 14.88
C HIS A 85 1.26 3.19 15.82
N GLN A 86 1.04 3.05 17.13
CA GLN A 86 2.13 3.05 18.11
C GLN A 86 2.90 1.71 18.21
N ALA A 87 2.26 0.58 17.90
CA ALA A 87 2.91 -0.74 17.94
C ALA A 87 4.23 -0.79 17.16
N ARG A 88 5.24 -1.45 17.73
CA ARG A 88 6.59 -1.59 17.14
C ARG A 88 7.05 -3.03 17.04
N ASN A 89 6.69 -3.86 18.00
CA ASN A 89 6.90 -5.29 17.94
C ASN A 89 5.88 -5.92 17.01
N GLY A 90 6.35 -6.77 16.10
CA GLY A 90 5.47 -7.44 15.15
C GLY A 90 5.94 -8.85 14.83
N LEU A 91 4.99 -9.62 14.29
CA LEU A 91 5.23 -10.93 13.71
C LEU A 91 5.21 -10.81 12.20
N LEU A 92 6.25 -11.30 11.52
CA LEU A 92 6.25 -11.48 10.08
C LEU A 92 6.15 -12.96 9.78
N PHE A 93 5.35 -13.30 8.78
CA PHE A 93 5.23 -14.68 8.36
C PHE A 93 5.03 -14.84 6.87
N LYS A 94 5.54 -15.96 6.37
CA LYS A 94 5.38 -16.45 5.01
C LYS A 94 4.42 -17.63 5.04
N THR A 95 3.29 -17.47 4.37
CA THR A 95 2.22 -18.46 4.30
C THR A 95 2.28 -19.17 2.95
N PRO A 96 2.51 -20.49 2.89
CA PRO A 96 2.35 -21.24 1.63
C PRO A 96 0.88 -21.25 1.21
N PHE A 97 0.61 -21.15 -0.09
CA PHE A 97 -0.74 -21.25 -0.65
C PHE A 97 -0.83 -22.41 -1.64
N ASP A 98 -1.96 -23.10 -1.61
CA ASP A 98 -2.36 -24.04 -2.64
C ASP A 98 -3.53 -23.47 -3.46
N TYR A 99 -3.22 -22.84 -4.60
CA TYR A 99 -4.22 -22.28 -5.50
C TYR A 99 -5.13 -23.33 -6.18
N SER A 100 -4.85 -24.63 -6.01
CA SER A 100 -5.80 -25.67 -6.44
C SER A 100 -7.00 -25.80 -5.50
N LYS A 101 -6.90 -25.27 -4.27
CA LYS A 101 -7.98 -25.24 -3.30
C LYS A 101 -8.72 -23.91 -3.36
N LYS A 102 -10.04 -23.97 -3.16
CA LYS A 102 -10.89 -22.76 -3.06
C LYS A 102 -10.68 -22.00 -1.75
N GLU A 103 -10.40 -22.73 -0.68
CA GLU A 103 -10.09 -22.21 0.64
C GLU A 103 -8.90 -22.98 1.17
N ASP A 104 -7.89 -22.27 1.67
CA ASP A 104 -6.69 -22.86 2.22
C ASP A 104 -6.43 -22.27 3.61
N LEU A 105 -6.87 -23.00 4.63
CA LEU A 105 -6.50 -22.73 6.01
C LEU A 105 -5.14 -23.36 6.24
N VAL A 106 -4.12 -22.50 6.41
CA VAL A 106 -2.75 -22.94 6.64
C VAL A 106 -2.49 -22.94 8.15
N PRO A 107 -2.19 -24.11 8.75
CA PRO A 107 -1.80 -24.17 10.15
C PRO A 107 -0.56 -23.33 10.44
N CYS A 108 -0.50 -22.64 11.59
CA CYS A 108 0.63 -21.78 11.96
C CYS A 108 1.98 -22.50 11.93
N GLN A 109 2.02 -23.80 12.27
CA GLN A 109 3.22 -24.64 12.22
C GLN A 109 3.80 -24.85 10.81
N ASN A 110 3.00 -24.61 9.76
CA ASN A 110 3.41 -24.69 8.37
C ASN A 110 3.83 -23.33 7.80
N MET A 111 3.87 -22.29 8.62
CA MET A 111 4.29 -20.95 8.23
C MET A 111 5.74 -20.70 8.69
N GLU A 112 6.52 -20.06 7.84
CA GLU A 112 7.81 -19.49 8.25
C GLU A 112 7.54 -18.20 9.01
N ARG A 113 8.05 -18.06 10.25
CA ARG A 113 7.65 -17.00 11.19
C ARG A 113 8.87 -16.34 11.82
N PHE A 114 8.80 -15.02 11.98
CA PHE A 114 9.86 -14.22 12.58
C PHE A 114 9.29 -13.10 13.43
N VAL A 115 10.01 -12.75 14.49
CA VAL A 115 9.72 -11.55 15.30
C VAL A 115 10.61 -10.39 14.88
N VAL A 116 10.08 -9.17 15.02
CA VAL A 116 10.83 -7.92 14.82
C VAL A 116 10.52 -6.92 15.92
N SER A 117 11.51 -6.10 16.23
CA SER A 117 11.42 -5.06 17.26
C SER A 117 10.97 -3.69 16.75
N ASP A 118 10.77 -3.55 15.44
CA ASP A 118 10.39 -2.28 14.80
C ASP A 118 9.41 -2.47 13.64
N ARG A 119 8.75 -1.37 13.24
CA ARG A 119 7.74 -1.37 12.18
C ARG A 119 8.34 -1.72 10.83
N ALA A 120 7.84 -2.81 10.25
CA ALA A 120 8.14 -3.18 8.89
C ALA A 120 7.34 -2.33 7.88
N LYS A 121 7.95 -2.05 6.74
CA LYS A 121 7.31 -1.58 5.52
C LYS A 121 7.38 -2.69 4.47
N LEU A 122 6.31 -2.84 3.70
CA LEU A 122 6.29 -3.74 2.56
C LEU A 122 6.79 -2.97 1.33
N SER A 123 7.89 -3.43 0.74
CA SER A 123 8.43 -2.93 -0.52
C SER A 123 8.04 -3.85 -1.67
N ILE A 124 7.54 -3.26 -2.75
CA ILE A 124 7.10 -3.96 -3.97
C ILE A 124 7.88 -3.38 -5.14
N HIS A 125 8.80 -4.17 -5.68
CA HIS A 125 9.64 -3.79 -6.81
C HIS A 125 8.99 -4.23 -8.12
N GLN A 126 9.14 -3.44 -9.19
CA GLN A 126 8.60 -3.75 -10.52
C GLN A 126 9.11 -5.08 -11.06
N SER A 127 10.31 -5.51 -10.64
CA SER A 127 10.96 -6.76 -11.03
C SER A 127 10.33 -8.03 -10.46
N GLY A 128 9.26 -7.94 -9.66
CA GLY A 128 8.66 -9.11 -9.00
C GLY A 128 9.14 -9.34 -7.58
N PHE A 129 10.11 -8.57 -7.09
CA PHE A 129 10.64 -8.73 -5.74
C PHE A 129 9.78 -7.98 -4.72
N VAL A 130 9.30 -8.70 -3.70
CA VAL A 130 8.47 -8.17 -2.63
C VAL A 130 9.09 -8.55 -1.30
N GLN A 131 9.25 -7.59 -0.39
CA GLN A 131 9.92 -7.84 0.88
C GLN A 131 9.42 -6.93 1.99
N PHE A 132 9.56 -7.40 3.22
CA PHE A 132 9.51 -6.53 4.38
C PHE A 132 10.89 -6.01 4.72
N SER A 133 10.98 -4.69 4.93
CA SER A 133 12.18 -4.01 5.41
C SER A 133 11.79 -2.98 6.47
N THR A 134 12.73 -2.27 7.09
CA THR A 134 12.39 -1.15 8.00
C THR A 134 12.57 0.21 7.34
N LEU A 135 12.03 1.23 7.99
CA LEU A 135 12.40 2.61 7.73
C LEU A 135 13.80 2.94 8.29
N GLU A 136 14.23 2.32 9.40
CA GLU A 136 15.44 2.66 10.16
C GLU A 136 16.60 1.63 10.05
N LYS A 137 16.59 0.72 9.06
CA LYS A 137 17.60 -0.34 8.83
C LYS A 137 17.74 -1.40 9.94
N LYS A 138 16.72 -1.62 10.77
CA LYS A 138 16.73 -2.63 11.83
C LYS A 138 16.32 -4.05 11.41
N ILE A 139 15.70 -4.26 10.26
CA ILE A 139 15.33 -5.61 9.77
C ILE A 139 16.31 -6.05 8.68
N ILE A 140 16.84 -7.27 8.83
CA ILE A 140 17.60 -7.96 7.78
C ILE A 140 16.64 -8.28 6.64
N SER A 141 16.78 -7.59 5.52
CA SER A 141 16.08 -7.93 4.28
C SER A 141 16.93 -7.57 3.06
N GLY A 142 16.74 -8.30 1.96
CA GLY A 142 17.32 -7.93 0.68
C GLY A 142 17.36 -9.06 -0.33
N TYR A 143 17.81 -8.73 -1.53
CA TYR A 143 18.06 -9.70 -2.59
C TYR A 143 19.51 -9.56 -3.05
N ASN A 144 20.24 -10.67 -3.11
CA ASN A 144 21.58 -10.73 -3.66
C ASN A 144 21.49 -11.22 -5.11
N PRO A 145 21.60 -10.33 -6.11
CA PRO A 145 21.49 -10.71 -7.52
C PRO A 145 22.63 -11.61 -8.00
N ALA A 146 23.81 -11.55 -7.37
CA ALA A 146 24.94 -12.38 -7.78
C ALA A 146 24.81 -13.85 -7.35
N LEU A 147 24.06 -14.11 -6.27
CA LEU A 147 23.81 -15.45 -5.74
C LEU A 147 22.37 -15.90 -5.93
N GLU A 148 21.53 -15.05 -6.52
CA GLU A 148 20.07 -15.19 -6.59
C GLU A 148 19.39 -15.50 -5.25
N GLN A 149 19.96 -15.02 -4.15
CA GLN A 149 19.50 -15.34 -2.79
C GLN A 149 18.67 -14.21 -2.17
N ILE A 150 17.52 -14.57 -1.62
CA ILE A 150 16.70 -13.70 -0.77
C ILE A 150 17.21 -13.77 0.67
N LYS A 151 17.31 -12.62 1.33
CA LYS A 151 17.64 -12.48 2.75
C LYS A 151 16.42 -11.97 3.52
N GLY A 152 16.17 -12.57 4.67
CA GLY A 152 15.05 -12.20 5.55
C GLY A 152 13.69 -12.50 4.94
N MET A 153 12.69 -11.67 5.25
CA MET A 153 11.33 -11.85 4.77
C MET A 153 11.12 -11.22 3.39
N GLY A 154 11.43 -11.99 2.34
CA GLY A 154 11.19 -11.61 0.96
C GLY A 154 10.69 -12.77 0.12
N VAL A 155 10.02 -12.44 -0.98
CA VAL A 155 9.57 -13.35 -2.02
C VAL A 155 9.84 -12.70 -3.37
N ARG A 156 10.16 -13.50 -4.39
CA ARG A 156 10.43 -13.00 -5.73
C ARG A 156 9.61 -13.79 -6.71
N ALA A 157 8.68 -13.13 -7.40
CA ALA A 157 8.01 -13.72 -8.54
C ALA A 157 9.00 -13.94 -9.70
N PRO A 158 8.82 -14.97 -10.54
CA PRO A 158 9.69 -15.26 -11.68
C PRO A 158 9.60 -14.21 -12.80
N ALA A 159 8.66 -13.27 -12.71
CA ALA A 159 8.42 -12.22 -13.68
C ALA A 159 8.09 -10.89 -13.00
N GLU A 160 8.07 -9.82 -13.80
CA GLU A 160 7.60 -8.50 -13.38
C GLU A 160 6.24 -8.57 -12.68
N VAL A 161 6.03 -7.72 -11.67
CA VAL A 161 4.79 -7.71 -10.90
C VAL A 161 3.62 -7.39 -11.83
N LYS A 162 2.76 -8.38 -12.06
CA LYS A 162 1.47 -8.25 -12.73
C LYS A 162 0.44 -8.98 -11.89
N VAL A 163 -0.37 -8.22 -11.15
CA VAL A 163 -1.47 -8.77 -10.35
C VAL A 163 -2.78 -8.39 -11.03
N ASN A 164 -3.49 -9.38 -11.57
CA ASN A 164 -4.77 -9.20 -12.28
C ASN A 164 -5.93 -10.01 -11.66
N THR A 165 -5.65 -10.80 -10.62
CA THR A 165 -6.59 -11.71 -9.94
C THR A 165 -7.01 -11.23 -8.55
N GLY A 166 -6.44 -10.14 -8.04
CA GLY A 166 -6.72 -9.64 -6.70
C GLY A 166 -5.98 -8.33 -6.39
N PRO A 167 -5.98 -7.89 -5.11
CA PRO A 167 -5.20 -6.74 -4.68
C PRO A 167 -3.70 -7.02 -4.81
N LEU A 168 -2.95 -5.98 -5.14
CA LEU A 168 -1.48 -5.98 -5.12
C LEU A 168 -0.96 -6.06 -3.67
N PHE A 169 -1.62 -5.40 -2.72
CA PHE A 169 -1.36 -5.52 -1.29
C PHE A 169 -2.59 -5.10 -0.50
N GLY A 170 -2.64 -5.51 0.77
CA GLY A 170 -3.71 -5.16 1.70
C GLY A 170 -3.16 -4.56 2.99
N VAL A 171 -3.93 -3.66 3.59
CA VAL A 171 -3.71 -3.17 4.96
C VAL A 171 -5.00 -3.31 5.74
N ILE A 172 -4.98 -4.05 6.83
CA ILE A 172 -6.09 -4.10 7.78
C ILE A 172 -5.70 -3.27 8.99
N VAL A 173 -6.59 -2.40 9.44
CA VAL A 173 -6.43 -1.61 10.68
C VAL A 173 -7.59 -1.88 11.62
N GLN A 174 -7.31 -1.88 12.92
CA GLN A 174 -8.30 -2.06 13.99
C GLN A 174 -7.92 -1.09 15.12
N GLY A 175 -8.91 -0.56 15.85
CA GLY A 175 -8.69 0.47 16.87
C GLY A 175 -8.21 1.80 16.26
N ILE A 176 -8.99 2.36 15.33
CA ILE A 176 -8.59 3.55 14.55
C ILE A 176 -8.30 4.78 15.43
N GLU A 177 -8.87 4.83 16.63
CA GLU A 177 -8.68 5.84 17.66
C GLU A 177 -7.23 5.92 18.17
N ASP A 178 -6.45 4.84 18.04
CA ASP A 178 -5.04 4.79 18.44
C ASP A 178 -4.07 5.24 17.34
N PHE A 179 -4.60 5.60 16.17
CA PHE A 179 -3.81 6.15 15.08
C PHE A 179 -3.68 7.67 15.20
N ASP A 180 -2.53 8.19 14.77
CA ASP A 180 -2.25 9.62 14.80
C ASP A 180 -3.33 10.44 14.05
N ILE A 181 -3.78 11.52 14.69
CA ILE A 181 -4.67 12.50 14.06
C ILE A 181 -3.86 13.32 13.05
N ASN A 182 -4.44 13.54 11.86
CA ASN A 182 -3.80 14.37 10.85
C ASN A 182 -3.69 15.83 11.31
N SER A 183 -2.46 16.32 11.40
CA SER A 183 -2.15 17.71 11.78
C SER A 183 -2.25 18.69 10.60
N GLY A 184 -3.19 18.49 9.68
CA GLY A 184 -3.38 19.32 8.48
C GLY A 184 -2.43 19.03 7.31
N LYS A 185 -1.84 17.83 7.24
CA LYS A 185 -1.07 17.41 6.06
C LYS A 185 -2.02 16.89 4.98
N HIS A 186 -1.74 17.14 3.71
CA HIS A 186 -2.56 16.56 2.65
C HIS A 186 -2.53 15.01 2.68
N CYS A 187 -3.72 14.40 2.56
CA CYS A 187 -3.97 12.96 2.51
C CYS A 187 -5.16 12.63 1.59
N GLU A 188 -5.19 11.39 1.13
CA GLU A 188 -6.37 10.78 0.51
C GLU A 188 -7.29 10.32 1.65
N THR A 189 -8.43 10.98 1.78
CA THR A 189 -9.35 10.79 2.90
C THR A 189 -10.59 10.02 2.48
N PHE A 190 -11.00 9.10 3.35
CA PHE A 190 -12.21 8.30 3.22
C PHE A 190 -13.16 8.55 4.38
N THR A 191 -14.43 8.76 4.07
CA THR A 191 -15.53 8.76 5.03
C THR A 191 -16.22 7.39 5.03
N THR A 192 -16.94 7.06 6.10
CA THR A 192 -17.58 5.74 6.24
C THR A 192 -18.61 5.44 5.17
N ASP A 193 -19.27 6.44 4.59
CA ASP A 193 -20.20 6.28 3.46
C ASP A 193 -19.51 5.92 2.14
N GLN A 194 -18.18 6.08 2.07
CA GLN A 194 -17.36 5.66 0.93
C GLN A 194 -16.86 4.22 1.08
N PHE A 195 -17.16 3.55 2.19
CA PHE A 195 -16.73 2.18 2.40
C PHE A 195 -17.61 1.24 1.58
N TRP A 196 -16.97 0.26 0.97
CA TRP A 196 -17.67 -0.84 0.38
C TRP A 196 -18.14 -1.81 1.45
N HIS A 197 -19.38 -2.29 1.32
CA HIS A 197 -20.00 -3.23 2.22
C HIS A 197 -20.48 -4.44 1.44
N HIS A 198 -19.99 -5.63 1.79
CA HIS A 198 -20.61 -6.87 1.36
C HIS A 198 -21.68 -7.28 2.36
N PRO A 199 -22.93 -7.55 1.95
CA PRO A 199 -24.00 -7.93 2.86
C PRO A 199 -23.71 -9.24 3.63
N ASP A 200 -22.95 -10.16 3.02
CA ASP A 200 -22.66 -11.47 3.61
C ASP A 200 -21.31 -11.55 4.36
N PHE A 201 -20.42 -10.56 4.20
CA PHE A 201 -19.06 -10.61 4.76
C PHE A 201 -18.68 -9.39 5.60
N SER A 202 -19.53 -8.37 5.62
CA SER A 202 -19.29 -7.17 6.42
C SER A 202 -20.56 -6.67 7.08
N THR A 203 -20.45 -6.26 8.33
CA THR A 203 -21.54 -5.71 9.12
C THR A 203 -21.20 -4.30 9.60
N VAL A 204 -22.21 -3.53 10.01
CA VAL A 204 -21.98 -2.22 10.66
C VAL A 204 -21.36 -2.35 12.05
N SER A 205 -21.35 -3.56 12.64
CA SER A 205 -20.65 -3.86 13.90
C SER A 205 -19.18 -4.19 13.69
N ASP A 206 -18.74 -4.44 12.47
CA ASP A 206 -17.34 -4.68 12.18
C ASP A 206 -16.51 -3.43 12.47
N THR A 207 -15.47 -3.60 13.27
CA THR A 207 -14.60 -2.51 13.75
C THR A 207 -13.27 -2.43 13.01
N ALA A 208 -12.88 -3.51 12.31
CA ALA A 208 -11.68 -3.50 11.49
C ALA A 208 -11.98 -2.95 10.09
N ILE A 209 -11.00 -2.24 9.54
CA ILE A 209 -11.08 -1.59 8.24
C ILE A 209 -10.00 -2.18 7.34
N ASN A 210 -10.42 -2.71 6.20
CA ASN A 210 -9.55 -3.28 5.19
C ASN A 210 -9.34 -2.26 4.06
N LEU A 211 -8.08 -2.04 3.70
CA LEU A 211 -7.63 -1.21 2.59
C LEU A 211 -6.99 -2.13 1.56
N GLU A 212 -7.66 -2.29 0.42
CA GLU A 212 -7.19 -3.12 -0.68
C GLU A 212 -6.66 -2.25 -1.81
N PHE A 213 -5.40 -2.49 -2.18
CA PHE A 213 -4.70 -1.69 -3.18
C PHE A 213 -4.49 -2.53 -4.42
N PHE A 214 -5.17 -2.19 -5.51
CA PHE A 214 -5.12 -2.88 -6.78
C PHE A 214 -4.15 -2.18 -7.73
N MET A 215 -3.43 -2.97 -8.52
CA MET A 215 -2.64 -2.45 -9.63
C MET A 215 -3.58 -2.01 -10.76
N MET A 216 -3.47 -0.76 -11.18
CA MET A 216 -4.33 -0.15 -12.21
C MET A 216 -3.51 0.33 -13.39
N SER A 217 -4.06 0.20 -14.61
CA SER A 217 -3.39 0.75 -15.78
C SER A 217 -3.46 2.28 -15.76
N ARG A 218 -2.53 2.97 -16.42
CA ARG A 218 -2.60 4.43 -16.60
C ARG A 218 -3.85 4.87 -17.36
N GLU A 219 -4.32 4.01 -18.27
CA GLU A 219 -5.59 4.24 -18.95
C GLU A 219 -6.76 4.21 -17.96
N ASP A 220 -6.66 3.43 -16.88
CA ASP A 220 -7.71 3.39 -15.90
C ASP A 220 -7.88 4.70 -15.14
N THR A 221 -6.75 5.31 -14.75
CA THR A 221 -6.70 6.63 -14.11
C THR A 221 -7.15 7.75 -15.04
N ARG A 222 -6.84 7.65 -16.35
CA ARG A 222 -7.30 8.64 -17.34
C ARG A 222 -8.80 8.65 -17.53
N ARG A 223 -9.44 7.48 -17.41
CA ARG A 223 -10.90 7.32 -17.50
C ARG A 223 -11.63 7.58 -16.18
N ALA A 224 -10.91 7.83 -15.10
CA ALA A 224 -11.50 8.16 -13.81
C ALA A 224 -12.16 9.55 -13.86
N THR A 225 -13.27 9.69 -13.14
CA THR A 225 -13.96 10.97 -12.95
C THR A 225 -13.43 11.65 -11.70
N LEU A 226 -13.51 12.98 -11.66
CA LEU A 226 -13.26 13.74 -10.44
C LEU A 226 -14.58 13.91 -9.68
N ASN A 227 -14.58 13.62 -8.39
CA ASN A 227 -15.69 13.96 -7.50
C ASN A 227 -15.60 15.45 -7.07
N PRO A 228 -16.61 15.99 -6.36
CA PRO A 228 -16.60 17.38 -5.88
C PRO A 228 -15.39 17.73 -5.00
N GLU A 229 -14.82 16.75 -4.30
CA GLU A 229 -13.61 16.86 -3.48
C GLU A 229 -12.31 16.78 -4.32
N ASN A 230 -12.43 16.76 -5.65
CA ASN A 230 -11.34 16.66 -6.61
C ASN A 230 -10.51 15.37 -6.47
N GLN A 231 -11.15 14.30 -6.02
CA GLN A 231 -10.60 12.96 -5.90
C GLN A 231 -10.97 12.16 -7.15
N ARG A 232 -10.00 11.40 -7.69
CA ARG A 232 -10.23 10.56 -8.88
C ARG A 232 -10.89 9.26 -8.48
N THR A 233 -12.07 8.99 -9.01
CA THR A 233 -12.81 7.76 -8.75
C THR A 233 -13.17 7.05 -10.04
N ARG A 234 -13.21 5.73 -10.03
CA ARG A 234 -13.72 4.95 -11.16
C ARG A 234 -14.48 3.73 -10.69
N LYS A 235 -15.65 3.52 -11.28
CA LYS A 235 -16.41 2.28 -11.10
C LYS A 235 -15.78 1.15 -11.91
N LEU A 236 -15.32 0.09 -11.24
CA LEU A 236 -14.64 -1.06 -11.84
C LEU A 236 -15.22 -2.38 -11.34
N HIS A 237 -15.25 -3.39 -12.20
CA HIS A 237 -15.59 -4.76 -11.80
C HIS A 237 -14.31 -5.50 -11.45
N LEU A 238 -14.02 -5.63 -10.16
CA LEU A 238 -12.79 -6.25 -9.65
C LEU A 238 -13.08 -7.62 -9.03
N PRO A 239 -12.11 -8.56 -9.10
CA PRO A 239 -12.26 -9.86 -8.44
C PRO A 239 -12.38 -9.69 -6.93
N PHE A 240 -13.26 -10.48 -6.31
CA PHE A 240 -13.44 -10.60 -4.88
C PHE A 240 -13.50 -12.09 -4.54
N ASN A 241 -12.61 -12.55 -3.65
CA ASN A 241 -12.47 -13.97 -3.28
C ASN A 241 -12.37 -14.93 -4.49
N GLY A 242 -11.61 -14.55 -5.52
CA GLY A 242 -11.37 -15.37 -6.70
C GLY A 242 -12.27 -15.02 -7.89
N GLU A 243 -13.24 -15.89 -8.21
CA GLU A 243 -13.98 -15.85 -9.50
C GLU A 243 -15.05 -14.76 -9.59
N PHE A 244 -15.59 -14.30 -8.47
CA PHE A 244 -16.66 -13.30 -8.47
C PHE A 244 -16.11 -11.91 -8.74
N LYS A 245 -16.82 -11.13 -9.56
CA LYS A 245 -16.48 -9.73 -9.82
C LYS A 245 -17.60 -8.82 -9.35
N PHE A 246 -17.28 -7.88 -8.48
CA PHE A 246 -18.23 -6.89 -7.97
C PHE A 246 -17.89 -5.50 -8.50
N PRO A 247 -18.90 -4.64 -8.70
CA PRO A 247 -18.66 -3.24 -9.02
C PRO A 247 -18.20 -2.50 -7.76
N PHE A 248 -17.02 -1.90 -7.82
CA PHE A 248 -16.44 -1.05 -6.77
C PHE A 248 -16.26 0.37 -7.27
N ASP A 249 -16.49 1.35 -6.40
CA ASP A 249 -16.05 2.73 -6.62
C ASP A 249 -14.61 2.87 -6.12
N VAL A 250 -13.67 2.75 -7.06
CA VAL A 250 -12.23 2.66 -6.77
C VAL A 250 -11.63 4.07 -6.73
N ARG A 251 -10.90 4.39 -5.66
CA ARG A 251 -10.12 5.62 -5.56
C ARG A 251 -8.80 5.46 -6.31
N MET A 252 -8.57 6.30 -7.32
CA MET A 252 -7.38 6.23 -8.16
C MET A 252 -6.27 7.14 -7.61
N ILE A 253 -5.12 6.54 -7.31
CA ILE A 253 -3.93 7.19 -6.79
C ILE A 253 -2.82 7.08 -7.82
N GLU A 254 -2.40 8.23 -8.34
CA GLU A 254 -1.36 8.31 -9.33
C GLU A 254 0.04 8.11 -8.73
N ILE A 255 0.86 7.27 -9.37
CA ILE A 255 2.24 6.99 -8.94
C ILE A 255 3.22 7.63 -9.94
N PRO A 256 4.00 8.65 -9.58
CA PRO A 256 4.93 9.31 -10.51
C PRO A 256 5.96 8.34 -11.09
N HIS A 257 6.24 8.44 -12.39
CA HIS A 257 7.22 7.62 -13.13
C HIS A 257 7.01 6.09 -13.06
N SER A 258 5.83 5.63 -12.64
CA SER A 258 5.47 4.20 -12.61
C SER A 258 4.70 3.77 -13.86
N PRO A 259 4.84 2.52 -14.35
CA PRO A 259 4.01 2.00 -15.44
C PRO A 259 2.55 1.73 -15.03
N PHE A 260 2.25 1.72 -13.72
CA PHE A 260 0.91 1.51 -13.18
C PHE A 260 0.57 2.56 -12.11
N ASP A 261 -0.72 2.72 -11.88
CA ASP A 261 -1.30 3.48 -10.78
C ASP A 261 -1.92 2.53 -9.75
N ILE A 262 -2.39 3.09 -8.63
CA ILE A 262 -3.04 2.32 -7.58
C ILE A 262 -4.52 2.65 -7.54
N GLY A 263 -5.36 1.62 -7.53
CA GLY A 263 -6.76 1.72 -7.16
C GLY A 263 -6.94 1.29 -5.72
N LEU A 264 -7.60 2.08 -4.89
CA LEU A 264 -7.85 1.79 -3.49
C LEU A 264 -9.34 1.57 -3.24
N ILE A 265 -9.66 0.46 -2.60
CA ILE A 265 -10.96 0.14 -2.03
C ILE A 265 -10.81 0.10 -0.51
N VAL A 266 -11.80 0.65 0.19
CA VAL A 266 -11.88 0.59 1.65
C VAL A 266 -13.16 -0.15 2.01
N SER A 267 -13.08 -1.11 2.91
CA SER A 267 -14.23 -1.90 3.37
C SER A 267 -14.13 -2.18 4.86
N ARG A 268 -15.26 -2.55 5.47
CA ARG A 268 -15.26 -3.12 6.83
C ARG A 268 -15.05 -4.62 6.76
N VAL A 269 -14.32 -5.14 7.73
CA VAL A 269 -14.09 -6.58 7.90
C VAL A 269 -14.22 -6.94 9.38
N SER A 270 -14.57 -8.20 9.66
CA SER A 270 -14.64 -8.68 11.03
C SER A 270 -13.34 -8.41 11.78
N SER A 271 -13.49 -8.01 13.04
CA SER A 271 -12.38 -7.77 13.95
C SER A 271 -11.58 -9.04 14.20
N ASP A 272 -10.30 -8.86 14.50
CA ASP A 272 -9.55 -9.90 15.17
C ASP A 272 -9.87 -9.82 16.66
N ASP A 273 -10.56 -10.84 17.18
CA ASP A 273 -11.00 -10.88 18.58
C ASP A 273 -9.82 -10.89 19.58
N ASN A 274 -8.59 -11.11 19.10
CA ASN A 274 -7.40 -11.23 19.94
C ASN A 274 -6.64 -9.91 20.13
N ILE A 275 -7.03 -8.82 19.46
CA ILE A 275 -6.39 -7.51 19.64
C ILE A 275 -7.44 -6.40 19.74
N GLU A 276 -7.25 -5.45 20.65
CA GLU A 276 -8.09 -4.24 20.70
C GLU A 276 -7.74 -3.29 19.56
N SER A 277 -6.44 -3.16 19.26
CA SER A 277 -5.91 -2.18 18.32
C SER A 277 -4.63 -2.66 17.66
N GLY A 278 -4.48 -2.40 16.37
CA GLY A 278 -3.35 -2.88 15.59
C GLY A 278 -3.54 -2.81 14.09
N TYR A 279 -2.64 -3.48 13.38
CA TYR A 279 -2.69 -3.54 11.93
C TYR A 279 -2.03 -4.79 11.36
N LYS A 280 -2.45 -5.16 10.15
CA LYS A 280 -1.82 -6.18 9.31
C LYS A 280 -1.45 -5.55 7.96
N ILE A 281 -0.28 -5.88 7.42
CA ILE A 281 0.13 -5.52 6.06
C ILE A 281 0.42 -6.82 5.32
N GLY A 282 -0.24 -7.06 4.20
CA GLY A 282 -0.05 -8.24 3.37
C GLY A 282 0.43 -7.87 1.98
N GLY A 283 1.43 -8.59 1.46
CA GLY A 283 1.88 -8.46 0.08
C GLY A 283 1.09 -9.33 -0.90
N PRO A 284 1.41 -9.24 -2.20
CA PRO A 284 0.78 -10.11 -3.19
C PRO A 284 1.26 -11.55 -3.01
N GLY A 285 0.43 -12.50 -3.44
CA GLY A 285 0.88 -13.88 -3.65
C GLY A 285 2.01 -13.91 -4.68
N CYS A 286 3.09 -14.62 -4.37
CA CYS A 286 4.26 -14.80 -5.22
C CYS A 286 4.57 -16.29 -5.37
N PHE A 287 5.26 -16.65 -6.44
CA PHE A 287 5.75 -18.01 -6.67
C PHE A 287 7.26 -18.04 -6.45
N ASP A 288 7.79 -19.08 -5.82
CA ASP A 288 9.23 -19.34 -5.83
C ASP A 288 9.68 -19.98 -7.17
N GLU A 289 10.97 -20.30 -7.27
CA GLU A 289 11.57 -20.91 -8.47
C GLU A 289 11.02 -22.31 -8.77
N ASP A 290 10.53 -23.02 -7.74
CA ASP A 290 9.92 -24.34 -7.85
C ASP A 290 8.41 -24.26 -8.16
N GLY A 291 7.85 -23.04 -8.26
CA GLY A 291 6.44 -22.80 -8.55
C GLY A 291 5.52 -22.93 -7.33
N ASN A 292 6.06 -23.01 -6.11
CA ASN A 292 5.26 -22.97 -4.89
C ASN A 292 4.78 -21.55 -4.62
N ALA A 293 3.49 -21.40 -4.31
CA ALA A 293 2.92 -20.10 -4.01
C ALA A 293 3.07 -19.73 -2.53
N PHE A 294 3.34 -18.46 -2.25
CA PHE A 294 3.42 -17.93 -0.90
C PHE A 294 2.89 -16.49 -0.83
N GLY A 295 2.35 -16.12 0.33
CA GLY A 295 2.13 -14.73 0.72
C GLY A 295 3.05 -14.34 1.86
N ILE A 296 3.36 -13.06 1.96
CA ILE A 296 4.03 -12.50 3.14
C ILE A 296 3.10 -11.53 3.84
N THR A 297 3.03 -11.63 5.16
CA THR A 297 2.23 -10.75 6.00
C THR A 297 3.03 -10.30 7.21
N ALA A 298 2.76 -9.08 7.67
CA ALA A 298 3.25 -8.59 8.95
C ALA A 298 2.07 -8.17 9.83
N TRP A 299 2.09 -8.57 11.10
CA TRP A 299 1.04 -8.33 12.08
C TRP A 299 1.60 -7.57 13.28
N TYR A 300 0.95 -6.47 13.63
CA TYR A 300 1.29 -5.60 14.75
C TYR A 300 0.05 -5.33 15.62
N PRO A 301 0.17 -5.39 16.97
CA PRO A 301 1.34 -5.88 17.69
C PRO A 301 1.61 -7.38 17.41
N CYS A 302 2.75 -7.89 17.85
CA CYS A 302 2.98 -9.33 17.88
C CYS A 302 1.88 -9.98 18.75
N PRO A 303 1.11 -10.96 18.25
CA PRO A 303 0.01 -11.56 19.00
C PRO A 303 0.48 -12.39 20.19
N ASP A 304 -0.23 -12.27 21.32
CA ASP A 304 0.05 -12.99 22.56
C ASP A 304 -0.01 -14.53 22.40
N ILE A 305 -0.72 -15.03 21.38
CA ILE A 305 -0.76 -16.49 21.10
C ILE A 305 0.61 -17.08 20.76
N PHE A 306 1.59 -16.23 20.44
CA PHE A 306 2.98 -16.62 20.17
C PHE A 306 3.92 -16.31 21.34
N ASP A 307 3.40 -15.83 22.48
CA ASP A 307 4.19 -15.60 23.68
C ASP A 307 4.79 -16.91 24.18
N GLY A 308 6.13 -16.91 24.35
CA GLY A 308 6.88 -18.08 24.80
C GLY A 308 7.33 -19.02 23.68
N GLU A 309 6.97 -18.78 22.42
CA GLU A 309 7.63 -19.45 21.29
C GLU A 309 9.03 -18.86 21.05
N ASP A 310 10.04 -19.71 20.86
CA ASP A 310 11.40 -19.29 20.48
C ASP A 310 11.45 -19.03 18.97
N LEU A 311 10.86 -17.90 18.55
CA LEU A 311 10.82 -17.47 17.15
C LEU A 311 12.11 -16.74 16.77
N PRO A 312 12.67 -17.01 15.57
CA PRO A 312 13.85 -16.30 15.10
C PRO A 312 13.55 -14.80 14.91
N SER A 313 14.47 -13.95 15.35
CA SER A 313 14.41 -12.51 15.11
C SER A 313 15.03 -12.16 13.75
N LEU A 314 14.38 -11.25 13.01
CA LEU A 314 14.95 -10.61 11.81
C LEU A 314 15.66 -9.30 12.12
N ASP A 315 15.82 -8.93 13.39
CA ASP A 315 16.51 -7.71 13.75
C ASP A 315 18.02 -7.81 13.40
N TYR A 316 18.59 -6.71 12.91
CA TYR A 316 20.01 -6.61 12.62
C TYR A 316 20.79 -6.73 13.93
N LYS A 317 21.69 -7.70 14.01
CA LYS A 317 22.64 -7.80 15.13
C LYS A 317 23.88 -7.00 14.75
N GLU A 318 24.12 -5.87 15.42
CA GLU A 318 25.43 -5.21 15.34
C GLU A 318 26.49 -6.20 15.84
N GLY A 319 27.45 -6.53 14.98
CA GLY A 319 28.59 -7.39 15.29
C GLY A 319 29.78 -6.61 15.83
#